data_AF-A0A016VGJ5-F1
#
_entry.id   AF-A0A016VGJ5-F1
#
_cell.length_a   1.000
_cell.length_b   1.000
_cell.length_c   1.000
_cell.angle_alpha   90.00
_cell.angle_beta   90.00
_cell.angle_gamma   90.00
#
_symmetry.space_group_name_H-M   'P 1'
#
loop_
_entity.id
_entity.type
_entity.pdbx_description
1 polymer ?
#
loop_
_entity_poly.entity_id
_entity_poly.type
_entity_poly.pdbx_seq_one_letter_code
_entity_poly.pdbx_strand_id
1 'polypeptide(L)'
;MRPVDDAPEQQPLDRDSFLTEFKTDAYLEDFYTRVEDSAMKMVLGFLPNIVARIGRVSKVLDFGAGPTIHVAASFRNTGSEIYLADYLPQNRKELVRWRENKADFDWSVPLKMILTQEGNSWDDLDEMIALTRKKK
;
A
#
# COMPACT_ATOMS: atom_id res chain seq x y z
N MET A 1 -34.09 -20.87 -23.18
CA MET A 1 -32.86 -20.13 -22.86
C MET A 1 -33.24 -18.65 -22.87
N ARG A 2 -33.23 -17.95 -21.73
CA ARG A 2 -33.50 -16.50 -21.72
C ARG A 2 -32.21 -15.78 -22.13
N PRO A 3 -32.24 -14.74 -22.97
CA PRO A 3 -31.07 -13.91 -23.21
C PRO A 3 -30.70 -13.20 -21.92
N VAL A 4 -29.41 -13.22 -21.58
CA VAL A 4 -28.84 -12.42 -20.49
C VAL A 4 -28.35 -11.14 -21.15
N ASP A 5 -29.26 -10.20 -21.39
CA ASP A 5 -28.92 -8.88 -21.95
C ASP A 5 -29.84 -7.85 -21.31
N ASP A 6 -29.46 -7.37 -20.12
CA ASP A 6 -30.01 -6.15 -19.49
C ASP A 6 -28.99 -5.54 -18.50
N ALA A 7 -27.69 -5.85 -18.64
CA ALA A 7 -26.67 -5.05 -17.98
C ALA A 7 -26.48 -3.79 -18.84
N PRO A 8 -26.67 -2.57 -18.30
CA PRO A 8 -26.42 -1.35 -19.07
C PRO A 8 -24.98 -1.39 -19.60
N GLU A 9 -24.82 -1.00 -20.86
CA GLU A 9 -23.52 -0.92 -21.54
C GLU A 9 -22.61 0.00 -20.70
N GLN A 10 -21.67 -0.60 -19.97
CA GLN A 10 -20.75 0.14 -19.11
C GLN A 10 -19.83 0.93 -20.03
N GLN A 11 -20.11 2.22 -20.18
CA GLN A 11 -19.19 3.11 -20.87
C GLN A 11 -17.83 3.06 -20.17
N PRO A 12 -16.72 2.91 -20.92
CA PRO A 12 -15.40 2.93 -20.34
C PRO A 12 -15.23 4.22 -19.54
N LEU A 13 -14.94 4.09 -18.24
CA LEU A 13 -14.61 5.25 -17.42
C LEU A 13 -13.34 5.90 -17.99
N ASP A 14 -13.36 7.21 -18.15
CA ASP A 14 -12.17 7.95 -18.49
C ASP A 14 -11.27 8.12 -17.25
N ARG A 15 -10.08 8.69 -17.47
CA ARG A 15 -9.11 8.89 -16.38
C ARG A 15 -9.62 9.85 -15.29
N ASP A 16 -10.53 10.76 -15.64
CA ASP A 16 -10.98 11.82 -14.75
C ASP A 16 -12.13 11.30 -13.86
N SER A 17 -12.88 10.28 -14.31
CA SER A 17 -13.83 9.53 -13.49
C SER A 17 -13.20 8.95 -12.21
N PHE A 18 -11.90 8.59 -12.23
CA PHE A 18 -11.22 8.10 -11.01
C PHE A 18 -11.20 9.12 -9.87
N LEU A 19 -11.31 10.42 -10.16
CA LEU A 19 -11.32 11.46 -9.14
C LEU A 19 -12.57 11.37 -8.24
N THR A 20 -13.69 10.85 -8.74
CA THR A 20 -14.95 10.74 -8.00
C THR A 20 -15.29 9.31 -7.60
N GLU A 21 -15.01 8.35 -8.48
CA GLU A 21 -15.45 6.96 -8.31
C GLU A 21 -14.51 6.14 -7.41
N PHE A 22 -13.22 6.45 -7.38
CA PHE A 22 -12.27 5.73 -6.52
C PHE A 22 -12.43 6.12 -5.06
N LYS A 23 -12.75 5.14 -4.21
CA LYS A 23 -12.89 5.29 -2.76
C LYS A 23 -11.68 4.70 -2.03
N THR A 24 -10.88 5.58 -1.43
CA THR A 24 -9.62 5.24 -0.75
C THR A 24 -9.81 4.28 0.41
N ASP A 25 -10.83 4.51 1.23
CA ASP A 25 -11.23 3.68 2.37
C ASP A 25 -11.67 2.29 1.92
N ALA A 26 -12.60 2.20 0.96
CA ALA A 26 -13.07 0.92 0.44
C ALA A 26 -11.91 0.10 -0.15
N TYR A 27 -11.00 0.74 -0.87
CA TYR A 27 -9.80 0.06 -1.40
C TYR A 27 -8.90 -0.50 -0.29
N LEU A 28 -8.66 0.25 0.79
CA LEU A 28 -7.89 -0.25 1.92
C LEU A 28 -8.61 -1.38 2.65
N GLU A 29 -9.92 -1.23 2.86
CA GLU A 29 -10.75 -2.22 3.54
C GLU A 29 -10.75 -3.57 2.80
N ASP A 30 -11.01 -3.54 1.49
CA ASP A 30 -11.14 -4.73 0.65
C ASP A 30 -9.82 -5.50 0.51
N PHE A 31 -8.70 -4.79 0.34
CA PHE A 31 -7.42 -5.43 -0.01
C PHE A 31 -6.47 -5.64 1.18
N TYR A 32 -6.55 -4.81 2.23
CA TYR A 32 -5.51 -4.76 3.27
C TYR A 32 -5.99 -5.11 4.69
N THR A 33 -7.30 -5.20 4.97
CA THR A 33 -7.80 -5.52 6.32
C THR A 33 -7.47 -6.96 6.73
N ARG A 34 -7.79 -7.94 5.88
CA ARG A 34 -7.55 -9.37 6.16
C ARG A 34 -6.49 -10.00 5.27
N VAL A 35 -6.09 -9.28 4.22
CA VAL A 35 -5.14 -9.75 3.20
C VAL A 35 -5.43 -11.22 2.83
N GLU A 36 -6.68 -11.53 2.50
CA GLU A 36 -7.07 -12.91 2.13
C GLU A 36 -6.74 -13.19 0.66
N ASP A 37 -6.76 -12.14 -0.16
CA ASP A 37 -6.45 -12.19 -1.58
C ASP A 37 -5.04 -12.74 -1.87
N SER A 38 -4.99 -13.66 -2.83
CA SER A 38 -3.77 -14.38 -3.18
C SER A 38 -2.70 -13.46 -3.79
N ALA A 39 -3.11 -12.45 -4.57
CA ALA A 39 -2.17 -11.51 -5.15
C ALA A 39 -1.56 -10.62 -4.07
N MET A 40 -2.37 -10.13 -3.13
CA MET A 40 -1.85 -9.33 -2.01
C MET A 40 -0.93 -10.12 -1.08
N LYS A 41 -1.26 -11.38 -0.77
CA LYS A 41 -0.35 -12.27 -0.04
C LYS A 41 0.97 -12.48 -0.78
N MET A 42 0.91 -12.64 -2.11
CA MET A 42 2.10 -12.75 -2.94
C MET A 42 2.93 -11.47 -2.87
N VAL A 43 2.32 -10.29 -3.04
CA VAL A 43 3.04 -9.01 -2.98
C VAL A 43 3.72 -8.83 -1.63
N LEU A 44 3.01 -8.98 -0.51
CA LEU A 44 3.57 -8.80 0.83
C LEU A 44 4.57 -9.90 1.22
N GLY A 45 4.42 -11.10 0.66
CA GLY A 45 5.34 -12.23 0.83
C GLY A 45 6.66 -12.07 0.07
N PHE A 46 6.60 -11.55 -1.16
CA PHE A 46 7.78 -11.49 -2.03
C PHE A 46 8.50 -10.13 -2.01
N LEU A 47 7.79 -9.03 -1.75
CA LEU A 47 8.39 -7.70 -1.78
C LEU A 47 9.61 -7.56 -0.85
N PRO A 48 9.59 -8.00 0.43
CA PRO A 48 10.75 -7.88 1.31
C PRO A 48 11.97 -8.67 0.78
N ASN A 49 11.73 -9.81 0.14
CA ASN A 49 12.76 -10.64 -0.51
C ASN A 49 13.41 -9.95 -1.71
N ILE A 50 12.65 -9.12 -2.44
CA ILE A 50 13.16 -8.29 -3.54
C ILE A 50 13.99 -7.14 -2.96
N VAL A 51 13.48 -6.44 -1.95
CA VAL A 51 14.21 -5.33 -1.30
C VAL A 51 15.54 -5.79 -0.71
N ALA A 52 15.57 -6.95 -0.07
CA ALA A 52 16.80 -7.53 0.46
C ALA A 52 17.86 -7.77 -0.62
N ARG A 53 17.45 -8.16 -1.84
CA ARG A 53 18.34 -8.37 -3.00
C ARG A 53 18.82 -7.06 -3.63
N ILE A 54 17.98 -6.03 -3.64
CA ILE A 54 18.36 -4.69 -4.10
C ILE A 54 19.43 -4.08 -3.18
N GLY A 55 19.31 -4.30 -1.87
CA GLY A 55 20.22 -3.73 -0.89
C GLY A 55 19.99 -2.22 -0.69
N ARG A 56 21.02 -1.52 -0.21
CA ARG A 56 20.91 -0.09 0.13
C ARG A 56 20.80 0.77 -1.13
N VAL A 57 19.84 1.70 -1.11
CA VAL A 57 19.59 2.67 -2.17
C VAL A 57 19.40 4.07 -1.59
N SER A 58 19.83 5.10 -2.32
CA SER A 58 19.67 6.48 -1.85
C SER A 58 18.21 6.93 -1.90
N LYS A 59 17.52 6.67 -3.01
CA LYS A 59 16.17 7.17 -3.26
C LYS A 59 15.28 6.07 -3.83
N VAL A 60 14.06 5.99 -3.31
CA VAL A 60 12.99 5.11 -3.80
C VAL A 60 11.83 5.98 -4.24
N LEU A 61 11.30 5.75 -5.42
CA LEU A 61 10.04 6.33 -5.89
C LEU A 61 9.04 5.21 -6.09
N ASP A 62 7.99 5.21 -5.29
CA ASP A 62 6.81 4.37 -5.50
C ASP A 62 5.79 5.17 -6.32
N PHE A 63 5.71 4.85 -7.61
CA PHE A 63 4.89 5.59 -8.57
C PHE A 63 3.56 4.88 -8.79
N GLY A 64 2.46 5.52 -8.36
CA GLY A 64 1.15 4.87 -8.26
C GLY A 64 0.97 4.13 -6.94
N ALA A 65 1.51 4.67 -5.84
CA ALA A 65 1.47 4.06 -4.52
C ALA A 65 0.04 3.86 -3.98
N GLY A 66 -0.95 4.59 -4.54
CA GLY A 66 -2.28 4.66 -3.97
C GLY A 66 -2.24 5.21 -2.54
N PRO A 67 -3.13 4.74 -1.66
CA PRO A 67 -3.11 5.08 -0.24
C PRO A 67 -2.20 4.14 0.60
N THR A 68 -1.26 3.42 -0.02
CA THR A 68 -0.59 2.27 0.60
C THR A 68 0.85 2.55 1.04
N ILE A 69 1.31 1.82 2.06
CA ILE A 69 2.62 2.07 2.70
C ILE A 69 3.56 0.87 2.72
N HIS A 70 3.14 -0.27 2.17
CA HIS A 70 3.90 -1.54 2.24
C HIS A 70 5.25 -1.50 1.50
N VAL A 71 5.36 -0.73 0.41
CA VAL A 71 6.63 -0.47 -0.28
C VAL A 71 7.57 0.36 0.58
N ALA A 72 7.10 1.50 1.11
CA ALA A 72 7.90 2.32 2.01
C ALA A 72 8.37 1.53 3.23
N ALA A 73 7.49 0.71 3.80
CA ALA A 73 7.82 -0.10 4.94
C ALA A 73 8.89 -1.14 4.60
N SER A 74 8.80 -1.83 3.46
CA SER A 74 9.83 -2.79 3.03
C SER A 74 11.20 -2.12 2.83
N PHE A 75 11.24 -0.90 2.28
CA PHE A 75 12.47 -0.14 2.08
C PHE A 75 12.96 0.64 3.30
N ARG A 76 12.28 0.61 4.44
CA ARG A 76 12.59 1.47 5.60
C ARG A 76 14.04 1.34 6.11
N ASN A 77 14.68 0.20 5.95
CA ASN A 77 16.07 -0.03 6.40
C ASN A 77 17.11 0.15 5.30
N THR A 78 16.69 0.18 4.03
CA THR A 78 17.58 0.16 2.86
C THR A 78 17.52 1.45 2.04
N GLY A 79 16.37 2.12 2.01
CA GLY A 79 16.15 3.42 1.35
C GLY A 79 16.47 4.60 2.28
N SER A 80 17.24 5.57 1.78
CA SER A 80 17.53 6.80 2.55
C SER A 80 16.38 7.81 2.47
N GLU A 81 15.82 8.00 1.27
CA GLU A 81 14.65 8.84 0.99
C GLU A 81 13.59 8.02 0.24
N ILE A 82 12.31 8.18 0.58
CA ILE A 82 11.22 7.38 0.01
C ILE A 82 10.07 8.30 -0.39
N TYR A 83 9.81 8.37 -1.69
CA TYR A 83 8.78 9.19 -2.29
C TYR A 83 7.60 8.33 -2.69
N LEU A 84 6.42 8.60 -2.12
CA LEU A 84 5.16 7.96 -2.51
C LEU A 84 4.39 8.94 -3.40
N ALA A 85 4.20 8.57 -4.67
CA ALA A 85 3.49 9.39 -5.64
C ALA A 85 2.22 8.67 -6.08
N ASP A 86 1.13 9.42 -6.20
CA ASP A 86 -0.14 8.91 -6.70
C ASP A 86 -0.89 9.98 -7.49
N TYR A 87 -1.73 9.57 -8.44
CA TYR A 87 -2.56 10.48 -9.24
C TYR A 87 -3.66 11.14 -8.42
N LEU A 88 -4.27 10.40 -7.49
CA LEU A 88 -5.47 10.82 -6.78
C LEU A 88 -5.14 11.65 -5.53
N PRO A 89 -5.67 12.88 -5.40
CA PRO A 89 -5.44 13.71 -4.22
C PRO A 89 -5.86 13.05 -2.90
N GLN A 90 -6.95 12.28 -2.90
CA GLN A 90 -7.45 11.57 -1.71
C GLN A 90 -6.45 10.52 -1.20
N ASN A 91 -5.79 9.80 -2.10
CA ASN A 91 -4.76 8.83 -1.74
C ASN A 91 -3.53 9.51 -1.14
N ARG A 92 -3.04 10.59 -1.77
CA ARG A 92 -1.92 11.39 -1.23
C ARG A 92 -2.26 11.97 0.15
N LYS A 93 -3.50 12.43 0.35
CA LYS A 93 -3.95 12.93 1.66
C LYS A 93 -3.93 11.83 2.72
N GLU A 94 -4.36 10.61 2.38
CA GLU A 94 -4.32 9.48 3.30
C GLU A 94 -2.88 9.10 3.69
N LEU A 95 -1.93 9.11 2.74
CA LEU A 95 -0.51 8.90 3.04
C LEU A 95 0.05 9.97 3.99
N VAL A 96 -0.33 11.24 3.82
CA VAL A 96 0.04 12.33 4.74
C VAL A 96 -0.57 12.10 6.12
N ARG A 97 -1.86 11.75 6.21
CA ARG A 97 -2.51 11.40 7.49
C ARG A 97 -1.80 10.24 8.17
N TRP A 98 -1.45 9.20 7.43
CA TRP A 98 -0.73 8.05 7.97
C TRP A 98 0.64 8.45 8.51
N ARG A 99 1.39 9.29 7.78
CA ARG A 99 2.69 9.83 8.23
C ARG A 99 2.57 10.64 9.52
N GLU A 100 1.50 11.43 9.65
CA GLU A 100 1.22 12.28 10.82
C GLU A 100 0.55 11.52 11.99
N ASN A 101 0.37 10.20 11.88
CA ASN A 101 -0.35 9.39 12.87
C ASN A 101 -1.82 9.83 13.08
N LYS A 102 -2.49 10.20 11.99
CA LYS A 102 -3.91 10.63 11.91
C LYS A 102 -4.75 9.81 10.93
N ALA A 103 -4.18 8.73 10.38
CA ALA A 103 -4.91 7.77 9.56
C ALA A 103 -5.68 6.81 10.46
N ASP A 104 -6.86 6.40 10.00
CA ASP A 104 -7.75 5.50 10.75
C ASP A 104 -7.49 4.02 10.42
N PHE A 105 -6.93 3.75 9.22
CA PHE A 105 -6.68 2.39 8.77
C PHE A 105 -5.54 1.71 9.54
N ASP A 106 -5.81 0.52 10.07
CA ASP A 106 -4.84 -0.30 10.78
C ASP A 106 -3.99 -1.14 9.83
N TRP A 107 -2.71 -0.77 9.71
CA TRP A 107 -1.73 -1.47 8.88
C TRP A 107 -1.09 -2.68 9.56
N SER A 108 -1.47 -3.03 10.80
CA SER A 108 -0.81 -4.08 11.58
C SER A 108 -0.71 -5.41 10.86
N VAL A 109 -1.77 -5.86 10.18
CA VAL A 109 -1.77 -7.16 9.48
C VAL A 109 -0.76 -7.18 8.32
N PRO A 110 -0.81 -6.26 7.32
CA PRO A 110 0.20 -6.21 6.26
C PRO A 110 1.64 -6.06 6.75
N LEU A 111 1.87 -5.23 7.78
CA LEU A 111 3.22 -4.97 8.28
C LEU A 111 3.80 -6.16 9.04
N LYS A 112 2.97 -6.89 9.80
CA LYS A 112 3.39 -8.16 10.43
C LYS A 112 3.77 -9.22 9.39
N MET A 113 3.07 -9.26 8.25
CA MET A 113 3.46 -10.15 7.14
C MET A 113 4.85 -9.81 6.60
N ILE A 114 5.16 -8.52 6.44
CA ILE A 114 6.49 -8.05 6.03
C ILE A 114 7.56 -8.44 7.07
N LEU A 115 7.30 -8.19 8.38
CA LEU A 115 8.23 -8.58 9.46
C LEU A 115 8.52 -10.08 9.44
N THR A 116 7.49 -10.91 9.26
CA THR A 116 7.65 -12.36 9.14
C THR A 116 8.56 -12.75 7.98
N GLN A 117 8.45 -12.10 6.82
CA GLN A 117 9.32 -12.38 5.68
C GLN A 117 10.77 -11.92 5.89
N GLU A 118 10.97 -10.88 6.68
CA GLU A 118 12.30 -10.37 7.03
C GLU A 118 12.94 -11.15 8.20
N GLY A 119 12.21 -12.06 8.84
CA GLY A 119 12.66 -12.82 10.01
C GLY A 119 12.67 -12.01 11.32
N ASN A 120 11.91 -10.92 11.39
CA ASN A 120 11.80 -10.04 12.57
C ASN A 120 10.62 -10.43 13.48
N SER A 121 10.65 -9.97 14.74
CA SER A 121 9.55 -10.20 15.68
C SER A 121 8.36 -9.30 15.35
N TRP A 122 7.14 -9.73 15.71
CA TRP A 122 5.96 -8.86 15.65
C TRP A 122 5.99 -7.75 16.70
N ASP A 123 6.82 -7.88 17.73
CA ASP A 123 7.06 -6.83 18.73
C ASP A 123 7.77 -5.61 18.11
N ASP A 124 8.43 -5.78 16.96
CA ASP A 124 9.13 -4.72 16.24
C ASP A 124 8.17 -3.84 15.40
N LEU A 125 6.85 -4.09 15.45
CA LEU A 125 5.86 -3.39 14.64
C LEU A 125 5.85 -1.87 14.87
N ASP A 126 5.89 -1.44 16.13
CA ASP A 126 5.89 -0.01 16.46
C ASP A 126 7.17 0.67 15.97
N GLU A 127 8.31 -0.01 16.07
CA GLU A 127 9.58 0.47 15.52
C GLU A 127 9.52 0.56 13.99
N MET A 128 9.01 -0.48 13.31
CA MET A 128 8.82 -0.49 11.87
C MET A 128 7.95 0.69 11.40
N ILE A 129 6.83 0.96 12.07
CA ILE A 129 5.96 2.10 11.77
C ILE A 129 6.73 3.41 11.98
N ALA A 130 7.41 3.57 13.12
CA ALA A 130 8.14 4.78 13.45
C ALA A 130 9.27 5.06 12.45
N LEU A 131 10.05 4.04 12.07
CA LEU A 131 11.12 4.16 11.08
C LEU A 131 10.60 4.52 9.69
N THR A 132 9.48 3.92 9.30
CA THR A 132 8.86 4.18 7.99
C THR A 132 8.35 5.63 7.91
N ARG A 133 7.71 6.16 8.96
CA ARG A 133 7.23 7.56 9.02
C ARG A 133 8.35 8.61 9.03
N LYS A 134 9.52 8.25 9.58
CA LYS A 134 10.69 9.13 9.66
C LYS A 134 11.39 9.33 8.31
N LYS A 135 11.07 8.53 7.29
CA LYS A 135 11.65 8.72 5.95
C LYS A 135 11.23 10.07 5.37
N LYS A 136 12.19 10.68 4.68
CA LYS A 136 11.97 11.94 3.96
C LYS A 136 11.13 11.68 2.73
#